data_AF-A0A2T4TQJ5-F1
#
_entry.id   AF-A0A2T4TQJ5-F1
#
_cell.length_a   1.000
_cell.length_b   1.000
_cell.length_c   1.000
_cell.angle_alpha   90.00
_cell.angle_beta   90.00
_cell.angle_gamma   90.00
#
_symmetry.space_group_name_H-M   'P 1'
#
loop_
_entity.id
_entity.type
_entity.pdbx_description
1 polymer ?
#
loop_
_entity_poly.entity_id
_entity_poly.type
_entity_poly.pdbx_seq_one_letter_code
_entity_poly.pdbx_strand_id
1 'polypeptide(L)'
;MLKVELNGKEYPCGLVMGALLRFKRETGKDVSQMKQDDLEDLLMLMWCCVKCSSQAENIDFPMDFETFCNSITPAVLNGWNERIGEAAQKKRAKGA
;
A
#
# COMPACT_ATOMS: atom_id res chain seq x y z
N MET A 1 -3.96 11.89 4.80
CA MET A 1 -3.99 10.70 3.92
C MET A 1 -2.59 10.49 3.38
N LEU A 2 -2.13 9.24 3.32
CA LEU A 2 -0.88 8.91 2.65
C LEU A 2 -1.08 9.04 1.14
N LYS A 3 -0.11 9.60 0.44
CA LYS A 3 -0.10 9.75 -1.02
C LYS A 3 1.23 9.26 -1.56
N VAL A 4 1.20 8.73 -2.77
CA VAL A 4 2.38 8.23 -3.49
C VAL A 4 2.37 8.81 -4.89
N GLU A 5 3.54 9.19 -5.37
CA GLU A 5 3.69 9.68 -6.74
C GLU A 5 4.10 8.52 -7.64
N LEU A 6 3.32 8.28 -8.69
CA LEU A 6 3.53 7.22 -9.68
C LEU A 6 3.49 7.86 -11.06
N ASN A 7 4.57 7.74 -11.83
CA ASN A 7 4.68 8.34 -13.17
C ASN A 7 4.30 9.84 -13.21
N GLY A 8 4.67 10.62 -12.20
CA GLY A 8 4.34 12.05 -12.10
C GLY A 8 2.89 12.37 -11.74
N LYS A 9 2.10 11.37 -11.31
CA LYS A 9 0.74 11.57 -10.78
C LYS A 9 0.68 11.16 -9.31
N GLU A 10 0.07 12.00 -8.48
CA GLU A 10 -0.23 11.64 -7.10
C GLU A 10 -1.46 10.75 -7.02
N TYR A 11 -1.34 9.63 -6.30
CA TYR A 11 -2.47 8.77 -5.95
C TYR A 11 -2.61 8.64 -4.43
N PRO A 12 -3.86 8.55 -3.91
CA PRO A 12 -4.08 8.25 -2.51
C PRO A 12 -3.63 6.82 -2.22
N CYS A 13 -2.81 6.64 -1.19
CA CYS A 13 -2.26 5.34 -0.78
C CYS A 13 -2.47 5.13 0.72
N GLY A 14 -3.74 5.06 1.13
CA GLY A 14 -4.11 4.85 2.53
C GLY A 14 -4.18 3.37 2.90
N LEU A 15 -3.74 3.04 4.10
CA LEU A 15 -3.97 1.73 4.70
C LEU A 15 -5.45 1.64 5.15
N VAL A 16 -6.31 1.26 4.22
CA VAL A 16 -7.77 1.10 4.42
C VAL A 16 -8.13 -0.36 4.61
N MET A 17 -9.24 -0.65 5.30
CA MET A 17 -9.68 -2.04 5.56
C MET A 17 -9.88 -2.84 4.25
N GLY A 18 -10.33 -2.17 3.18
CA GLY A 18 -10.46 -2.80 1.86
C GLY A 18 -9.12 -3.25 1.27
N ALA A 19 -8.04 -2.51 1.51
CA ALA A 19 -6.70 -2.86 1.04
C ALA A 19 -6.17 -4.10 1.77
N LEU A 20 -6.34 -4.16 3.09
CA LEU A 20 -5.97 -5.33 3.91
C LEU A 20 -6.74 -6.59 3.49
N LEU A 21 -8.05 -6.44 3.26
CA LEU A 21 -8.88 -7.55 2.80
C LEU A 21 -8.51 -8.02 1.39
N ARG A 22 -8.21 -7.09 0.48
CA ARG A 22 -7.76 -7.41 -0.88
C ARG A 22 -6.42 -8.13 -0.83
N PHE A 23 -5.44 -7.60 -0.11
CA PHE A 23 -4.14 -8.24 0.06
C PHE A 23 -4.28 -9.70 0.52
N LYS A 24 -5.09 -9.94 1.57
CA LYS A 24 -5.35 -11.29 2.07
C LYS A 24 -5.99 -12.22 1.05
N ARG A 25 -6.83 -11.69 0.15
CA ARG A 25 -7.47 -12.47 -0.91
C ARG A 25 -6.51 -12.80 -2.05
N GLU A 26 -5.57 -11.91 -2.37
CA GLU A 26 -4.58 -12.11 -3.43
C GLU A 26 -3.44 -13.03 -2.97
N THR A 27 -2.91 -12.85 -1.76
CA THR A 27 -1.73 -13.58 -1.26
C THR A 27 -2.07 -14.79 -0.39
N GLY A 28 -3.31 -14.87 0.10
CA GLY A 28 -3.75 -15.89 1.06
C GLY A 28 -3.19 -15.71 2.48
N LYS A 29 -2.45 -14.63 2.75
CA LYS A 29 -1.78 -14.36 4.03
C LYS A 29 -2.25 -13.04 4.63
N ASP A 30 -2.13 -12.91 5.94
CA ASP A 30 -2.43 -11.65 6.61
C ASP A 30 -1.26 -10.67 6.50
N VAL A 31 -1.54 -9.37 6.52
CA VAL A 31 -0.48 -8.34 6.53
C VAL A 31 0.41 -8.46 7.77
N SER A 32 -0.11 -9.03 8.86
CA SER A 32 0.70 -9.33 10.05
C SER A 32 1.75 -10.44 9.84
N GLN A 33 1.58 -11.27 8.81
CA GLN A 33 2.49 -12.36 8.46
C GLN A 33 3.49 -11.95 7.37
N MET A 34 3.32 -10.76 6.82
CA MET A 34 4.18 -10.18 5.82
C MET A 34 5.56 -9.94 6.40
N LYS A 35 6.60 -10.35 5.68
CA LYS A 35 7.97 -10.05 6.10
C LYS A 35 8.47 -8.81 5.38
N GLN A 36 9.31 -8.03 6.05
CA GLN A 36 9.86 -6.79 5.50
C GLN A 36 10.83 -7.00 4.33
N ASP A 37 11.39 -8.20 4.21
CA ASP A 37 12.26 -8.65 3.12
C ASP A 37 11.48 -9.20 1.92
N ASP A 38 10.15 -9.36 2.04
CA ASP A 38 9.30 -9.86 0.95
C ASP A 38 8.82 -8.69 0.09
N LEU A 39 9.61 -8.39 -0.96
CA LEU A 39 9.37 -7.28 -1.87
C LEU A 39 8.04 -7.41 -2.61
N GLU A 40 7.66 -8.63 -3.00
CA GLU A 40 6.42 -8.87 -3.76
C GLU A 40 5.20 -8.58 -2.88
N ASP A 41 5.21 -9.08 -1.65
CA ASP A 41 4.16 -8.79 -0.67
C ASP A 41 4.07 -7.29 -0.35
N LEU A 42 5.20 -6.60 -0.18
CA LEU A 42 5.25 -5.15 0.04
C LEU A 42 4.61 -4.37 -1.12
N LEU A 43 5.00 -4.70 -2.35
CA LEU A 43 4.45 -4.08 -3.56
C LEU A 43 2.96 -4.38 -3.71
N MET A 44 2.55 -5.62 -3.44
CA MET A 44 1.15 -6.04 -3.52
C MET A 44 0.29 -5.28 -2.51
N LEU A 45 0.76 -5.12 -1.28
CA LEU A 45 0.07 -4.34 -0.25
C LEU A 45 -0.05 -2.88 -0.66
N MET A 46 1.03 -2.29 -1.18
CA MET A 46 1.03 -0.91 -1.64
C MET A 46 0.03 -0.70 -2.79
N TRP A 47 0.03 -1.58 -3.79
CA TRP A 47 -0.94 -1.56 -4.89
C TRP A 47 -2.39 -1.68 -4.39
N CYS A 48 -2.65 -2.59 -3.44
CA CYS A 48 -3.96 -2.73 -2.81
C CYS A 48 -4.39 -1.44 -2.10
N CYS A 49 -3.46 -0.76 -1.41
CA CYS A 49 -3.72 0.53 -0.76
C CYS A 49 -4.11 1.60 -1.77
N VAL A 50 -3.36 1.72 -2.88
CA VAL A 50 -3.65 2.69 -3.93
C VAL A 50 -4.99 2.42 -4.59
N LYS A 51 -5.23 1.16 -4.99
CA LYS A 51 -6.46 0.76 -5.69
C LYS A 51 -7.71 0.98 -4.85
N CYS A 52 -7.69 0.56 -3.58
CA CYS A 52 -8.84 0.72 -2.69
C CYS A 52 -9.06 2.18 -2.27
N SER A 53 -8.00 2.95 -2.03
CA SER A 53 -8.13 4.37 -1.69
C SER A 53 -8.63 5.18 -2.89
N SER A 54 -8.09 4.91 -4.08
CA SER A 54 -8.55 5.54 -5.32
C SER A 54 -10.03 5.21 -5.58
N GLN A 55 -10.44 3.95 -5.38
CA GLN A 55 -11.84 3.57 -5.49
C GLN A 55 -12.74 4.29 -4.47
N ALA A 56 -12.28 4.47 -3.24
CA ALA A 56 -13.04 5.20 -2.21
C ALA A 56 -13.20 6.70 -2.56
N GLU A 57 -12.22 7.28 -3.25
CA GLU A 57 -12.23 8.68 -3.69
C GLU A 57 -12.78 8.87 -5.11
N ASN A 58 -13.27 7.81 -5.77
CA ASN A 58 -13.70 7.81 -7.18
C ASN A 58 -12.62 8.30 -8.15
N ILE A 59 -11.34 8.03 -7.85
CA ILE A 59 -10.20 8.30 -8.72
C ILE A 59 -9.96 7.08 -9.61
N ASP A 60 -9.85 7.31 -10.92
CA ASP A 60 -9.57 6.25 -11.87
C ASP A 60 -8.12 5.76 -11.72
N PHE A 61 -7.98 4.46 -11.47
CA PHE A 61 -6.69 3.78 -11.29
C PHE A 61 -6.65 2.56 -12.21
N PRO A 62 -6.31 2.75 -13.51
CA PRO A 62 -6.35 1.68 -14.50
C PRO A 62 -5.11 0.76 -14.45
N MET A 63 -4.16 1.01 -13.55
CA MET A 63 -2.92 0.24 -13.46
C MET A 63 -3.16 -1.10 -12.76
N ASP A 64 -2.82 -2.18 -13.46
CA ASP A 64 -2.69 -3.51 -12.85
C ASP A 64 -1.43 -3.60 -11.98
N PHE A 65 -1.23 -4.74 -11.33
CA PHE A 65 -0.10 -4.94 -10.42
C PHE A 65 1.24 -4.81 -11.15
N GLU A 66 1.36 -5.41 -12.34
CA GLU A 66 2.61 -5.35 -13.13
C GLU A 66 2.94 -3.92 -13.58
N THR A 67 1.97 -3.21 -14.13
CA THR A 67 2.15 -1.81 -14.57
C THR A 67 2.48 -0.90 -13.38
N PHE A 68 1.86 -1.15 -12.23
CA PHE A 68 2.18 -0.45 -10.99
C PHE A 68 3.63 -0.72 -10.56
N CYS A 69 4.08 -1.98 -10.54
CA CYS A 69 5.46 -2.34 -10.19
C CYS A 69 6.48 -1.70 -11.14
N ASN A 70 6.18 -1.62 -12.44
CA ASN A 70 7.02 -0.94 -13.43
C ASN A 70 7.13 0.58 -13.19
N SER A 71 6.18 1.15 -12.47
CA SER A 71 6.12 2.59 -12.15
C SER A 71 6.69 2.93 -10.77
N ILE A 72 6.94 1.91 -9.93
CA ILE A 72 7.47 2.06 -8.58
C ILE A 72 9.00 2.02 -8.63
N THR A 73 9.62 3.01 -7.98
CA THR A 73 11.05 2.96 -7.69
C THR A 73 11.29 2.49 -6.25
N PRO A 74 12.49 1.94 -5.95
CA PRO A 74 12.84 1.55 -4.58
C PRO A 74 12.72 2.71 -3.58
N ALA A 75 12.98 3.95 -4.01
CA ALA A 75 12.84 5.14 -3.18
C ALA A 75 11.38 5.39 -2.76
N VAL A 76 10.44 5.23 -3.70
CA VAL A 76 9.01 5.38 -3.43
C VAL A 76 8.52 4.29 -2.46
N LEU A 77 8.95 3.04 -2.67
CA LEU A 77 8.59 1.93 -1.80
C LEU A 77 9.13 2.11 -0.38
N ASN A 78 10.40 2.49 -0.24
CA ASN A 78 11.03 2.73 1.07
C ASN A 78 10.32 3.86 1.83
N GLY A 79 10.05 4.99 1.17
CA GLY A 79 9.34 6.10 1.80
C GLY A 79 7.90 5.75 2.20
N TRP A 80 7.24 4.89 1.43
CA TRP A 80 5.92 4.35 1.83
C TRP A 80 6.01 3.40 3.02
N ASN A 81 6.99 2.49 3.02
CA ASN A 81 7.19 1.51 4.09
C ASN A 81 7.49 2.17 5.44
N GLU A 82 8.35 3.20 5.45
CA GLU A 82 8.63 4.01 6.64
C GLU A 82 7.35 4.64 7.21
N ARG A 83 6.54 5.25 6.34
CA ARG A 83 5.28 5.92 6.73
C ARG A 83 4.21 4.95 7.23
N ILE A 84 4.13 3.75 6.65
CA ILE A 84 3.23 2.68 7.10
C ILE A 84 3.70 2.13 8.45
N GLY A 85 5.00 1.92 8.62
CA GLY A 85 5.60 1.50 9.88
C GLY A 85 5.29 2.47 11.01
N GLU A 86 5.44 3.78 10.75
CA GLU A 86 5.05 4.83 11.69
C GLU A 86 3.54 4.81 12.00
N ALA A 87 2.69 4.66 10.99
CA ALA A 87 1.24 4.60 11.17
C ALA A 87 0.79 3.37 11.98
N ALA A 88 1.46 2.23 11.80
CA ALA A 88 1.24 1.00 12.56
C ALA A 88 1.71 1.15 14.02
N GLN A 89 2.88 1.77 14.25
CA GLN A 89 3.37 2.04 15.61
C GLN A 89 2.49 3.05 16.37
N LYS A 90 1.98 4.09 15.70
CA LYS A 90 1.09 5.08 16.33
C LYS A 90 -0.24 4.49 16.80
N LYS A 91 -0.75 3.44 16.13
CA LYS A 91 -1.92 2.66 16.62
C LYS A 91 -1.61 1.86 17.88
N ARG A 92 -0.36 1.40 18.07
CA ARG A 92 0.07 0.66 19.27
C ARG A 92 0.31 1.58 20.47
N ALA A 93 0.80 2.80 20.24
CA ALA A 93 1.08 3.78 21.30
C ALA A 93 -0.16 4.52 21.84
N LYS A 94 -1.28 4.57 21.08
CA LYS A 94 -2.55 5.19 21.52
C LYS A 94 -3.54 4.23 22.20
N GLY A 95 -3.14 2.97 22.39
CA GLY A 95 -3.94 1.94 23.05
C GLY A 95 -3.33 1.41 24.35
N ALA A 96 -2.32 2.09 24.90
CA ALA A 96 -1.71 1.79 26.19
C ALA A 96 -2.13 2.83 27.23
#